data_AF-A0A951DSB2-F1
#
_entry.id   AF-A0A951DSB2-F1
#
_cell.length_a   1.000
_cell.length_b   1.000
_cell.length_c   1.000
_cell.angle_alpha   90.00
_cell.angle_beta   90.00
_cell.angle_gamma   90.00
#
_symmetry.space_group_name_H-M   'P 1'
#
loop_
_entity.id
_entity.type
_entity.pdbx_description
1 polymer ?
#
loop_
_entity_poly.entity_id
_entity_poly.type
_entity_poly.pdbx_seq_one_letter_code
_entity_poly.pdbx_strand_id
1 'polypeptide(L)'
;MAVLDDEQVAVLDTYVSAGGGLVATYETGRYTPDGRVRNEVPLASLGAARVLSKRAGPSTVGVGDARGLDRPMRSAYLRVTRREDLPGFDSTDLVMLDRAFLTVQPRVGAESSLTLIPQSRNGPPEVCYFEYETDHPGLLYYTYGRGRTAYFPWPVDQLFFDHSLPEHHALLAQAVATVSGGRQIITGAPPQVELVLSRRPNGEHVLHLINHSGHQDHSFHDPLRIQDIVLSLALDGVRPTQARGLVADQALPLTTDGERTCVTVPCLDLFEVVVLS
;
A
#
# COMPACT_ATOMS: atom_id res chain seq x y z
N MET A 1 7.42 -10.67 4.24
CA MET A 1 8.45 -11.61 4.75
C MET A 1 7.88 -13.02 4.73
N ALA A 2 8.43 -13.93 3.91
CA ALA A 2 7.78 -15.23 3.68
C ALA A 2 7.94 -16.23 4.85
N VAL A 3 9.01 -16.10 5.63
CA VAL A 3 9.34 -16.95 6.76
C VAL A 3 8.99 -16.24 8.07
N LEU A 4 8.23 -16.89 8.95
CA LEU A 4 7.96 -16.44 10.31
C LEU A 4 8.05 -17.63 11.28
N ASP A 5 8.70 -17.45 12.42
CA ASP A 5 8.58 -18.37 13.55
C ASP A 5 7.31 -18.10 14.37
N ASP A 6 7.01 -19.00 15.30
CA ASP A 6 5.76 -18.95 16.07
C ASP A 6 5.77 -17.80 17.11
N GLU A 7 6.94 -17.37 17.58
CA GLU A 7 7.07 -16.23 18.49
C GLU A 7 6.78 -14.91 17.76
N GLN A 8 7.34 -14.74 16.56
CA GLN A 8 7.09 -13.60 15.69
C GLN A 8 5.61 -13.52 15.28
N VAL A 9 4.99 -14.67 14.97
CA VAL A 9 3.54 -14.75 14.71
C VAL A 9 2.76 -14.25 15.93
N ALA A 10 3.07 -14.74 17.12
CA ALA A 10 2.39 -14.35 18.35
C ALA A 10 2.57 -12.85 18.67
N VAL A 11 3.76 -12.29 18.45
CA VAL A 11 4.05 -10.86 18.64
C VAL A 11 3.20 -10.01 17.69
N LEU A 12 3.12 -10.39 16.41
CA LEU A 12 2.33 -9.66 15.41
C LEU A 12 0.83 -9.74 15.72
N ASP A 13 0.29 -10.91 16.05
CA ASP A 13 -1.11 -11.05 16.43
C ASP A 13 -1.43 -10.27 17.72
N THR A 14 -0.51 -10.26 18.69
CA THR A 14 -0.64 -9.45 19.91
C THR A 14 -0.68 -7.96 19.59
N TYR A 15 0.24 -7.48 18.75
CA TYR A 15 0.28 -6.09 18.29
C TYR A 15 -1.03 -5.67 17.62
N VAL A 16 -1.55 -6.49 16.69
CA VAL A 16 -2.84 -6.18 16.04
C VAL A 16 -3.98 -6.22 17.06
N SER A 17 -4.06 -7.26 17.90
CA SER A 17 -5.12 -7.35 18.91
C SER A 17 -5.16 -6.14 19.86
N ALA A 18 -4.00 -5.55 20.14
CA ALA A 18 -3.83 -4.37 20.97
C ALA A 18 -4.22 -3.05 20.27
N GLY A 19 -4.56 -3.05 18.98
CA GLY A 19 -4.94 -1.85 18.22
C GLY A 19 -4.02 -1.51 17.06
N GLY A 20 -2.97 -2.31 16.84
CA GLY A 20 -2.03 -2.11 15.74
C GLY A 20 -2.65 -2.35 14.37
N GLY A 21 -2.14 -1.63 13.37
CA GLY A 21 -2.43 -1.86 11.95
C GLY A 21 -1.37 -2.74 11.29
N LEU A 22 -1.77 -3.74 10.51
CA LEU A 22 -0.83 -4.63 9.78
C LEU A 22 -1.23 -4.76 8.31
N VAL A 23 -0.28 -4.51 7.41
CA VAL A 23 -0.40 -4.84 5.98
C VAL A 23 0.52 -6.02 5.67
N ALA A 24 -0.01 -7.04 5.00
CA ALA A 24 0.75 -8.18 4.54
C ALA A 24 0.53 -8.44 3.05
N THR A 25 1.60 -8.87 2.38
CA THR A 25 1.57 -9.24 0.96
C THR A 25 1.98 -10.70 0.77
N TYR A 26 1.39 -11.30 -0.26
CA TYR A 26 1.68 -12.60 -0.83
C TYR A 26 1.93 -13.72 0.21
N GLU A 27 3.14 -14.25 0.29
CA GLU A 27 3.46 -15.45 1.10
C GLU A 27 3.85 -15.12 2.54
N THR A 28 3.43 -13.98 3.08
CA THR A 28 3.81 -13.56 4.43
C THR A 28 3.45 -14.62 5.49
N GLY A 29 4.47 -15.14 6.18
CA GLY A 29 4.34 -16.19 7.20
C GLY A 29 4.09 -17.61 6.69
N ARG A 30 4.07 -17.83 5.36
CA ARG A 30 3.79 -19.13 4.78
C ARG A 30 4.81 -20.21 5.15
N TYR A 31 6.04 -19.83 5.46
CA TYR A 31 7.13 -20.78 5.72
C TYR A 31 7.61 -20.70 7.18
N THR A 32 7.93 -21.85 7.77
CA THR A 32 8.65 -21.94 9.05
C THR A 32 10.13 -21.58 8.86
N PRO A 33 10.89 -21.30 9.95
CA PRO A 33 12.33 -21.00 9.86
C PRO A 33 13.17 -22.08 9.17
N ASP A 34 12.76 -23.35 9.28
CA ASP A 34 13.40 -24.48 8.60
C ASP A 34 12.87 -24.72 7.18
N GLY A 35 12.07 -23.79 6.64
CA GLY A 35 11.60 -23.79 5.25
C GLY A 35 10.39 -24.67 4.98
N ARG A 36 9.72 -25.22 6.00
CA ARG A 36 8.50 -26.03 5.81
C ARG A 36 7.34 -25.13 5.43
N VAL A 37 6.54 -25.59 4.47
CA VAL A 37 5.33 -24.88 4.02
C VAL A 37 4.21 -25.07 5.04
N ARG A 38 3.58 -23.98 5.45
CA ARG A 38 2.31 -23.97 6.18
C ARG A 38 1.15 -23.81 5.19
N ASN A 39 0.18 -24.72 5.25
CA ASN A 39 -1.08 -24.56 4.53
C ASN A 39 -2.04 -23.68 5.31
N GLU A 40 -2.00 -23.75 6.64
CA GLU A 40 -2.70 -22.81 7.51
C GLU A 40 -1.94 -21.49 7.56
N VAL A 41 -2.68 -20.38 7.48
CA VAL A 41 -2.08 -19.06 7.63
C VAL A 41 -1.85 -18.84 9.13
N PRO A 42 -0.59 -18.71 9.60
CA PRO A 42 -0.30 -18.75 11.02
C PRO A 42 -0.76 -17.48 11.76
N LEU A 43 -0.77 -16.34 11.08
CA LEU A 43 -1.27 -15.07 11.62
C LEU A 43 -2.80 -15.09 11.63
N ALA A 44 -3.39 -15.23 12.83
CA ALA A 44 -4.84 -15.21 13.00
C ALA A 44 -5.45 -13.88 12.58
N SER A 45 -4.66 -12.80 12.69
CA SER A 45 -5.06 -11.44 12.34
C SER A 45 -5.18 -11.15 10.85
N LEU A 46 -4.70 -11.98 9.93
CA LEU A 46 -4.72 -11.66 8.48
C LEU A 46 -6.07 -11.86 7.78
N GLY A 47 -7.08 -12.39 8.48
CA GLY A 47 -8.39 -12.67 7.87
C GLY A 47 -8.39 -13.81 6.86
N ALA A 48 -7.26 -14.48 6.62
CA ALA A 48 -7.16 -15.73 5.88
C ALA A 48 -6.93 -16.90 6.84
N ALA A 49 -7.64 -18.01 6.64
CA ALA A 49 -7.54 -19.21 7.46
C ALA A 49 -6.50 -20.18 6.91
N ARG A 50 -6.53 -20.41 5.60
CA ARG A 50 -5.63 -21.34 4.91
C ARG A 50 -5.42 -20.95 3.46
N VAL A 51 -4.29 -21.38 2.90
CA VAL A 51 -4.01 -21.33 1.46
C VAL A 51 -4.55 -22.61 0.83
N LEU A 52 -5.49 -22.47 -0.11
CA LEU A 52 -6.12 -23.58 -0.83
C LEU A 52 -5.28 -23.99 -2.05
N SER A 53 -4.72 -23.01 -2.76
CA SER A 53 -3.82 -23.24 -3.88
C SER A 53 -2.89 -22.06 -4.09
N LYS A 54 -1.71 -22.33 -4.67
CA LYS A 54 -0.77 -21.32 -5.16
C LYS A 54 -0.71 -21.43 -6.67
N ARG A 55 -0.87 -20.31 -7.37
CA ARG A 55 -0.42 -20.17 -8.75
C ARG A 55 0.74 -19.19 -8.77
N ALA A 56 1.85 -19.59 -9.34
CA ALA A 56 3.05 -18.78 -9.45
C ALA A 56 3.88 -19.26 -10.63
N GLY A 57 4.61 -18.36 -11.28
CA GLY A 57 5.56 -18.72 -12.33
C GLY A 57 6.51 -17.56 -12.67
N PRO A 58 7.66 -17.84 -13.29
CA PRO A 58 8.56 -16.80 -13.78
C PRO A 58 7.89 -15.98 -14.89
N SER A 59 8.14 -14.66 -14.95
CA SER A 59 7.57 -13.79 -16.01
C SER A 59 8.28 -13.93 -17.37
N THR A 60 9.38 -14.69 -17.42
CA THR A 60 10.10 -15.00 -18.66
C THR A 60 9.26 -15.90 -19.55
N VAL A 61 9.23 -15.56 -20.84
CA VAL A 61 8.62 -16.34 -21.92
C VAL A 61 9.44 -17.61 -22.12
N GLY A 62 9.28 -18.58 -21.22
CA GLY A 62 9.85 -19.90 -21.32
C GLY A 62 8.70 -20.91 -21.38
N VAL A 63 8.83 -21.90 -22.26
CA VAL A 63 7.88 -23.00 -22.44
C VAL A 63 7.70 -23.75 -21.11
N GLY A 64 6.76 -23.30 -20.29
CA GLY A 64 6.36 -23.95 -19.04
C GLY A 64 5.49 -25.17 -19.32
N ASP A 65 5.58 -26.17 -18.45
CA ASP A 65 5.10 -27.53 -18.64
C ASP A 65 3.64 -27.64 -19.15
N ALA A 66 3.34 -28.75 -19.81
CA ALA A 66 2.01 -29.07 -20.33
C ALA A 66 0.96 -29.35 -19.22
N ARG A 67 1.28 -29.16 -17.93
CA ARG A 67 0.42 -29.43 -16.78
C ARG A 67 -0.11 -28.15 -16.12
N GLY A 68 0.40 -26.97 -16.45
CA GLY A 68 -0.28 -25.68 -16.24
C GLY A 68 -0.35 -25.16 -14.79
N LEU A 69 0.29 -25.79 -13.82
CA LEU A 69 0.34 -25.30 -12.43
C LEU A 69 1.41 -24.22 -12.19
N ASP A 70 2.47 -24.18 -12.99
CA ASP A 70 3.59 -23.23 -12.87
C ASP A 70 3.52 -22.07 -13.88
N ARG A 71 2.29 -21.67 -14.26
CA ARG A 71 2.09 -20.50 -15.12
C ARG A 71 1.92 -19.24 -14.25
N PRO A 72 2.63 -18.14 -14.57
CA PRO A 72 2.35 -16.86 -13.92
C PRO A 72 0.90 -16.45 -14.17
N MET A 73 0.34 -15.61 -13.30
CA MET A 73 -1.03 -15.09 -13.42
C MET A 73 -1.22 -14.07 -14.57
N ARG A 74 -0.47 -14.23 -15.67
CA ARG A 74 -0.59 -13.40 -16.88
C ARG A 74 -2.01 -13.43 -17.44
N SER A 75 -2.45 -12.29 -17.94
CA SER A 75 -3.80 -12.11 -18.50
C SER A 75 -4.92 -12.35 -17.46
N ALA A 76 -4.61 -12.24 -16.16
CA ALA A 76 -5.60 -12.19 -15.10
C ALA A 76 -5.76 -10.75 -14.59
N TYR A 77 -6.89 -10.50 -13.94
CA TYR A 77 -7.19 -9.21 -13.33
C TYR A 77 -7.80 -9.42 -11.95
N LEU A 78 -7.86 -8.35 -11.17
CA LEU A 78 -8.72 -8.27 -10.00
C LEU A 78 -9.86 -7.30 -10.28
N ARG A 79 -11.08 -7.71 -9.96
CA ARG A 79 -12.28 -6.90 -10.00
C ARG A 79 -12.35 -6.07 -8.72
N VAL A 80 -12.62 -4.77 -8.84
CA VAL A 80 -12.99 -3.94 -7.69
C VAL A 80 -14.42 -4.27 -7.28
N THR A 81 -14.61 -4.78 -6.07
CA THR A 81 -15.94 -5.16 -5.54
C THR A 81 -16.49 -4.17 -4.54
N ARG A 82 -15.62 -3.44 -3.82
CA ARG A 82 -15.99 -2.43 -2.83
C ARG A 82 -15.22 -1.15 -3.07
N ARG A 83 -15.85 -0.23 -3.80
CA ARG A 83 -15.23 1.01 -4.23
C ARG A 83 -15.06 2.01 -3.09
N GLU A 84 -15.95 1.96 -2.10
CA GLU A 84 -15.91 2.77 -0.88
C GLU A 84 -14.65 2.52 -0.04
N ASP A 85 -14.03 1.34 -0.15
CA ASP A 85 -12.76 1.02 0.52
C ASP A 85 -11.55 1.58 -0.25
N LEU A 86 -11.74 1.95 -1.52
CA LEU A 86 -10.70 2.29 -2.50
C LEU A 86 -10.95 3.65 -3.17
N PRO A 87 -10.99 4.76 -2.40
CA PRO A 87 -11.13 6.10 -2.96
C PRO A 87 -10.00 6.39 -3.97
N GLY A 88 -10.35 6.95 -5.13
CA GLY A 88 -9.41 7.21 -6.22
C GLY A 88 -9.33 6.13 -7.29
N PHE A 89 -10.03 5.01 -7.14
CA PHE A 89 -10.23 3.99 -8.20
C PHE A 89 -11.47 4.29 -9.06
N ASP A 90 -11.81 5.57 -9.24
CA ASP A 90 -13.09 5.95 -9.85
C ASP A 90 -13.17 5.65 -11.35
N SER A 91 -12.01 5.62 -12.01
CA SER A 91 -11.87 5.46 -13.46
C SER A 91 -11.69 4.01 -13.92
N THR A 92 -11.55 3.04 -13.01
CA THR A 92 -11.34 1.63 -13.37
C THR A 92 -12.00 0.68 -12.39
N ASP A 93 -12.49 -0.45 -12.90
CA ASP A 93 -12.95 -1.58 -12.08
C ASP A 93 -11.99 -2.78 -12.16
N LEU A 94 -10.89 -2.67 -12.91
CA LEU A 94 -9.90 -3.72 -13.08
C LEU A 94 -8.54 -3.26 -12.55
N VAL A 95 -7.91 -4.16 -11.79
CA VAL A 95 -6.51 -4.06 -11.42
C VAL A 95 -5.75 -5.16 -12.15
N MET A 96 -4.65 -4.80 -12.80
CA MET A 96 -3.79 -5.78 -13.46
C MET A 96 -3.19 -6.74 -12.42
N LEU A 97 -3.24 -8.05 -12.72
CA LEU A 97 -2.57 -9.09 -11.97
C LEU A 97 -1.54 -9.79 -12.85
N ASP A 98 -0.39 -10.14 -12.28
CA ASP A 98 0.61 -11.01 -12.90
C ASP A 98 1.37 -11.77 -11.80
N ARG A 99 2.37 -12.57 -12.20
CA ARG A 99 3.29 -13.37 -11.39
C ARG A 99 2.63 -14.47 -10.59
N ALA A 100 1.85 -14.12 -9.58
CA ALA A 100 1.36 -15.09 -8.63
C ALA A 100 0.10 -14.64 -7.91
N PHE A 101 -0.65 -15.63 -7.43
CA PHE A 101 -1.82 -15.43 -6.60
C PHE A 101 -2.04 -16.67 -5.73
N LEU A 102 -2.43 -16.43 -4.48
CA LEU A 102 -2.82 -17.44 -3.52
C LEU A 102 -4.33 -17.46 -3.43
N THR A 103 -4.93 -18.58 -3.80
CA THR A 103 -6.32 -18.82 -3.45
C THR A 103 -6.36 -19.11 -1.96
N VAL A 104 -7.01 -18.25 -1.18
CA VAL A 104 -7.12 -18.39 0.27
C VAL A 104 -8.56 -18.62 0.68
N GLN A 105 -8.75 -19.33 1.79
CA GLN A 105 -10.04 -19.37 2.47
C GLN A 105 -10.11 -18.18 3.44
N PRO A 106 -11.03 -17.23 3.27
CA PRO A 106 -11.25 -16.16 4.24
C PRO A 106 -11.74 -16.71 5.58
N ARG A 107 -11.40 -16.02 6.67
CA ARG A 107 -12.01 -16.21 7.99
C ARG A 107 -13.39 -15.56 8.01
N VAL A 108 -14.27 -16.02 8.90
CA VAL A 108 -15.56 -15.38 9.14
C VAL A 108 -15.33 -13.93 9.59
N GLY A 109 -16.02 -12.99 8.95
CA GLY A 109 -15.87 -11.55 9.20
C GLY A 109 -14.74 -10.87 8.42
N ALA A 110 -13.98 -11.60 7.61
CA ALA A 110 -13.06 -10.98 6.66
C ALA A 110 -13.85 -10.47 5.45
N GLU A 111 -13.52 -9.26 5.02
CA GLU A 111 -14.20 -8.57 3.93
C GLU A 111 -13.25 -8.40 2.74
N SER A 112 -13.74 -8.64 1.52
CA SER A 112 -12.94 -8.54 0.31
C SER A 112 -13.31 -7.33 -0.53
N SER A 113 -12.33 -6.49 -0.86
CA SER A 113 -12.54 -5.31 -1.73
C SER A 113 -12.08 -5.55 -3.17
N LEU A 114 -11.39 -6.67 -3.42
CA LEU A 114 -10.99 -7.14 -4.74
C LEU A 114 -11.32 -8.63 -4.91
N THR A 115 -11.68 -9.09 -6.11
CA THR A 115 -11.82 -10.53 -6.41
C THR A 115 -11.13 -10.94 -7.70
N LEU A 116 -10.70 -12.20 -7.79
CA LEU A 116 -9.95 -12.70 -8.93
C LEU A 116 -10.84 -12.91 -10.17
N ILE A 117 -10.43 -12.30 -11.27
CA ILE A 117 -10.79 -12.69 -12.63
C ILE A 117 -9.62 -13.54 -13.17
N PRO A 118 -9.80 -14.86 -13.33
CA PRO A 118 -8.73 -15.73 -13.76
C PRO A 118 -8.23 -15.42 -15.17
N GLN A 119 -7.12 -16.09 -15.53
CA GLN A 119 -6.45 -15.87 -16.80
C GLN A 119 -7.40 -16.05 -17.98
N SER A 120 -7.52 -15.02 -18.81
CA SER A 120 -8.19 -15.09 -20.09
C SER A 120 -7.27 -15.64 -21.18
N ARG A 121 -7.83 -15.90 -22.36
CA ARG A 121 -7.04 -16.30 -23.54
C ARG A 121 -6.09 -15.17 -23.91
N ASN A 122 -4.87 -15.53 -24.27
CA ASN A 122 -3.90 -14.59 -24.81
C ASN A 122 -3.97 -14.60 -26.35
N GLY A 123 -4.25 -13.47 -26.97
CA GLY A 123 -4.47 -13.32 -28.40
C GLY A 123 -4.93 -11.91 -28.77
N PRO A 124 -5.44 -11.70 -30.00
CA PRO A 124 -5.90 -10.39 -30.45
C PRO A 124 -6.98 -9.84 -29.49
N PRO A 125 -6.89 -8.55 -29.10
CA PRO A 125 -7.78 -7.96 -28.11
C PRO A 125 -9.26 -8.03 -28.52
N GLU A 126 -9.56 -8.13 -29.82
CA GLU A 126 -10.91 -8.18 -30.36
C GLU A 126 -11.67 -9.47 -29.98
N VAL A 127 -10.95 -10.53 -29.61
CA VAL A 127 -11.51 -11.87 -29.32
C VAL A 127 -11.11 -12.43 -27.96
N CYS A 128 -10.33 -11.68 -27.16
CA CYS A 128 -9.80 -12.12 -25.89
C CYS A 128 -10.47 -11.39 -24.72
N TYR A 129 -11.57 -11.95 -24.24
CA TYR A 129 -12.29 -11.48 -23.06
C TYR A 129 -12.15 -12.50 -21.92
N PHE A 130 -12.31 -12.05 -20.68
CA PHE A 130 -12.44 -12.98 -19.56
C PHE A 130 -13.80 -13.68 -19.63
N GLU A 131 -13.81 -14.99 -19.40
CA GLU A 131 -15.00 -15.84 -19.59
C GLU A 131 -15.83 -15.95 -18.31
N TYR A 132 -15.21 -15.81 -17.14
CA TYR A 132 -15.86 -15.90 -15.83
C TYR A 132 -15.07 -15.14 -14.76
N GLU A 133 -15.74 -14.84 -13.66
CA GLU A 133 -15.17 -14.25 -12.45
C GLU A 133 -15.25 -15.25 -11.29
N THR A 134 -14.46 -15.03 -10.25
CA THR A 134 -14.48 -15.85 -9.03
C THR A 134 -14.64 -14.97 -7.80
N ASP A 135 -15.02 -15.58 -6.68
CA ASP A 135 -15.08 -14.90 -5.38
C ASP A 135 -13.75 -15.00 -4.59
N HIS A 136 -12.67 -15.42 -5.24
CA HIS A 136 -11.38 -15.53 -4.56
C HIS A 136 -10.82 -14.14 -4.27
N PRO A 137 -10.52 -13.82 -2.99
CA PRO A 137 -10.24 -12.45 -2.59
C PRO A 137 -8.87 -11.99 -3.08
N GLY A 138 -8.78 -10.75 -3.55
CA GLY A 138 -7.53 -10.07 -3.92
C GLY A 138 -7.07 -9.03 -2.88
N LEU A 139 -7.92 -8.64 -1.95
CA LEU A 139 -7.57 -7.77 -0.83
C LEU A 139 -8.56 -8.06 0.30
N LEU A 140 -8.06 -8.62 1.39
CA LEU A 140 -8.85 -8.90 2.59
C LEU A 140 -8.60 -7.82 3.64
N TYR A 141 -9.67 -7.22 4.14
CA TYR A 141 -9.65 -6.48 5.39
C TYR A 141 -10.20 -7.33 6.52
N TYR A 142 -9.57 -7.25 7.69
CA TYR A 142 -10.03 -7.99 8.87
C TYR A 142 -9.79 -7.23 10.16
N THR A 143 -10.77 -7.27 11.05
CA THR A 143 -10.66 -6.73 12.41
C THR A 143 -10.28 -7.85 13.36
N TYR A 144 -9.22 -7.64 14.13
CA TYR A 144 -8.74 -8.60 15.10
C TYR A 144 -8.42 -7.90 16.42
N GLY A 145 -9.17 -8.21 17.47
CA GLY A 145 -9.16 -7.43 18.71
C GLY A 145 -9.57 -5.98 18.45
N ARG A 146 -8.68 -5.04 18.78
CA ARG A 146 -8.89 -3.59 18.53
C ARG A 146 -8.22 -3.08 17.26
N GLY A 147 -7.43 -3.91 16.58
CA GLY A 147 -6.68 -3.52 15.39
C GLY A 147 -7.34 -3.98 14.10
N ARG A 148 -6.70 -3.63 13.00
CA ARG A 148 -7.16 -3.93 11.63
C ARG A 148 -6.01 -4.38 10.77
N THR A 149 -6.28 -5.30 9.85
CA THR A 149 -5.30 -5.77 8.89
C THR A 149 -5.80 -5.64 7.46
N ALA A 150 -4.85 -5.59 6.54
CA ALA A 150 -5.06 -5.67 5.11
C ALA A 150 -4.11 -6.73 4.53
N TYR A 151 -4.64 -7.70 3.80
CA TYR A 151 -3.86 -8.79 3.23
C TYR A 151 -4.10 -8.93 1.74
N PHE A 152 -3.02 -8.80 0.96
CA PHE A 152 -2.99 -9.06 -0.48
C PHE A 152 -2.44 -10.47 -0.71
N PRO A 153 -3.24 -11.46 -1.13
CA PRO A 153 -2.74 -12.81 -1.42
C PRO A 153 -1.98 -12.91 -2.75
N TRP A 154 -1.33 -11.83 -3.18
CA TRP A 154 -0.56 -11.69 -4.41
C TRP A 154 0.50 -10.59 -4.21
N PRO A 155 1.58 -10.57 -5.01
CA PRO A 155 2.73 -9.71 -4.74
C PRO A 155 2.55 -8.31 -5.34
N VAL A 156 1.58 -7.54 -4.80
CA VAL A 156 1.27 -6.17 -5.26
C VAL A 156 2.47 -5.21 -5.15
N ASP A 157 3.28 -5.39 -4.12
CA ASP A 157 4.54 -4.69 -3.87
C ASP A 157 5.58 -4.97 -4.95
N GLN A 158 5.76 -6.24 -5.30
CA GLN A 158 6.67 -6.63 -6.38
C GLN A 158 6.17 -6.14 -7.74
N LEU A 159 4.86 -6.20 -7.99
CA LEU A 159 4.28 -5.73 -9.26
C LEU A 159 4.39 -4.20 -9.40
N PHE A 160 4.25 -3.46 -8.30
CA PHE A 160 4.55 -2.03 -8.33
C PHE A 160 6.02 -1.77 -8.64
N PHE A 161 6.95 -2.53 -8.04
CA PHE A 161 8.37 -2.43 -8.36
C PHE A 161 8.68 -2.73 -9.84
N ASP A 162 8.04 -3.74 -10.42
CA ASP A 162 8.31 -4.16 -11.79
C ASP A 162 7.67 -3.27 -12.86
N HIS A 163 6.47 -2.73 -12.59
CA HIS A 163 5.65 -2.06 -13.60
C HIS A 163 5.33 -0.60 -13.30
N SER A 164 5.56 -0.14 -12.07
CA SER A 164 5.26 1.22 -11.62
C SER A 164 3.83 1.69 -11.91
N LEU A 165 2.87 0.75 -11.91
CA LEU A 165 1.46 1.09 -12.17
C LEU A 165 0.88 1.90 -11.00
N PRO A 166 0.29 3.09 -11.26
CA PRO A 166 -0.28 3.94 -10.21
C PRO A 166 -1.33 3.23 -9.36
N GLU A 167 -2.06 2.28 -9.93
CA GLU A 167 -3.08 1.48 -9.25
C GLU A 167 -2.46 0.60 -8.16
N HIS A 168 -1.31 -0.02 -8.41
CA HIS A 168 -0.65 -0.86 -7.39
C HIS A 168 -0.15 -0.01 -6.21
N HIS A 169 0.41 1.16 -6.51
CA HIS A 169 0.78 2.14 -5.48
C HIS A 169 -0.43 2.61 -4.67
N ALA A 170 -1.53 2.98 -5.35
CA ALA A 170 -2.74 3.45 -4.70
C ALA A 170 -3.36 2.38 -3.79
N LEU A 171 -3.36 1.11 -4.19
CA LEU A 171 -3.82 -0.01 -3.35
C LEU A 171 -3.00 -0.12 -2.07
N LEU A 172 -1.67 -0.11 -2.18
CA LEU A 172 -0.77 -0.21 -1.03
C LEU A 172 -0.93 0.98 -0.08
N ALA A 173 -0.91 2.20 -0.62
CA ALA A 173 -1.10 3.43 0.16
C ALA A 173 -2.47 3.44 0.88
N GLN A 174 -3.52 2.98 0.20
CA GLN A 174 -4.86 2.92 0.76
C GLN A 174 -5.00 1.84 1.83
N ALA A 175 -4.39 0.67 1.64
CA ALA A 175 -4.34 -0.38 2.65
C ALA A 175 -3.65 0.13 3.93
N VAL A 176 -2.50 0.80 3.80
CA VAL A 176 -1.79 1.41 4.94
C VAL A 176 -2.67 2.44 5.63
N ALA A 177 -3.23 3.39 4.88
CA ALA A 177 -4.13 4.41 5.42
C ALA A 177 -5.34 3.81 6.16
N THR A 178 -5.87 2.70 5.66
CA THR A 178 -7.03 2.02 6.24
C THR A 178 -6.69 1.35 7.56
N VAL A 179 -5.55 0.65 7.64
CA VAL A 179 -5.14 -0.04 8.87
C VAL A 179 -4.55 0.90 9.92
N SER A 180 -4.05 2.07 9.52
CA SER A 180 -3.55 3.12 10.43
C SER A 180 -4.64 4.04 10.97
N GLY A 181 -5.90 3.89 10.53
CA GLY A 181 -7.00 4.78 10.94
C GLY A 181 -7.01 6.14 10.23
N GLY A 182 -6.30 6.27 9.11
CA GLY A 182 -6.25 7.46 8.28
C GLY A 182 -4.84 7.88 7.89
N ARG A 183 -4.72 8.83 6.96
CA ARG A 183 -3.43 9.39 6.53
C ARG A 183 -2.97 10.48 7.49
N GLN A 184 -1.75 10.35 7.99
CA GLN A 184 -1.13 11.39 8.81
C GLN A 184 -0.88 12.67 8.01
N ILE A 185 -0.51 12.54 6.74
CA ILE A 185 -0.25 13.66 5.82
C ILE A 185 -1.17 13.52 4.60
N ILE A 186 -1.89 14.58 4.27
CA ILE A 186 -2.59 14.75 3.00
C ILE A 186 -1.92 15.94 2.30
N THR A 187 -1.59 15.78 1.03
CA THR A 187 -0.75 16.74 0.31
C THR A 187 -1.25 16.94 -1.12
N GLY A 188 -1.14 18.17 -1.62
CA GLY A 188 -1.25 18.50 -3.04
C GLY A 188 0.10 18.50 -3.79
N ALA A 189 1.19 18.12 -3.11
CA ALA A 189 2.50 18.03 -3.73
C ALA A 189 2.50 16.98 -4.85
N PRO A 190 3.27 17.20 -5.93
CA PRO A 190 3.41 16.20 -6.97
C PRO A 190 4.25 15.00 -6.45
N PRO A 191 4.15 13.81 -7.08
CA PRO A 191 4.75 12.57 -6.56
C PRO A 191 6.27 12.58 -6.37
N GLN A 192 6.97 13.54 -6.99
CA GLN A 192 8.42 13.74 -6.83
C GLN A 192 8.80 14.39 -5.49
N VAL A 193 7.82 14.85 -4.70
CA VAL A 193 8.09 15.45 -3.39
C VAL A 193 7.98 14.40 -2.30
N GLU A 194 9.09 14.16 -1.62
CA GLU A 194 9.13 13.35 -0.41
C GLU A 194 8.79 14.21 0.80
N LEU A 195 7.95 13.67 1.69
CA LEU A 195 7.50 14.32 2.91
C LEU A 195 7.88 13.45 4.11
N VAL A 196 8.65 14.00 5.05
CA VAL A 196 9.05 13.29 6.27
C VAL A 196 8.64 14.12 7.48
N LEU A 197 7.65 13.62 8.23
CA LEU A 197 7.17 14.23 9.45
C LEU A 197 7.83 13.57 10.66
N SER A 198 8.48 14.38 11.49
CA SER A 198 9.10 13.96 12.74
C SER A 198 8.57 14.77 13.92
N ARG A 199 8.62 14.21 15.12
CA ARG A 199 8.24 14.89 16.36
C ARG A 199 9.45 15.00 17.27
N ARG A 200 9.69 16.21 17.79
CA ARG A 200 10.77 16.45 18.75
C ARG A 200 10.30 16.18 20.18
N PRO A 201 11.24 15.90 21.13
CA PRO A 201 10.88 15.67 22.53
C PRO A 201 10.12 16.82 23.20
N ASN A 202 10.31 18.06 22.73
CA ASN A 202 9.59 19.22 23.26
C ASN A 202 8.18 19.42 22.65
N GLY A 203 7.70 18.48 21.84
CA GLY A 203 6.34 18.47 21.30
C GLY A 203 6.19 19.12 19.91
N GLU A 204 7.21 19.85 19.44
CA GLU A 204 7.21 20.44 18.10
C GLU A 204 7.30 19.36 17.02
N HIS A 205 6.67 19.64 15.88
CA HIS A 205 6.79 18.79 14.70
C HIS A 205 7.71 19.44 13.67
N VAL A 206 8.47 18.63 12.98
CA VAL A 206 9.37 19.05 11.90
C VAL A 206 8.97 18.28 10.65
N LEU A 207 8.54 18.99 9.63
CA LEU A 207 8.20 18.44 8.34
C LEU A 207 9.31 18.79 7.33
N HIS A 208 10.00 17.78 6.84
CA HIS A 208 10.92 17.91 5.72
C HIS A 208 10.16 17.70 4.41
N LEU A 209 10.41 18.58 3.45
CA LEU A 209 9.98 18.45 2.06
C LEU A 209 11.23 18.36 1.19
N ILE A 210 11.37 17.32 0.39
CA ILE A 210 12.53 17.11 -0.50
C ILE A 210 12.02 16.99 -1.93
N ASN A 211 12.55 17.81 -2.84
CA ASN A 211 12.14 17.84 -4.24
C ASN A 211 13.09 16.99 -5.09
N HIS A 212 12.60 15.81 -5.50
CA HIS A 212 13.34 14.90 -6.37
C HIS A 212 13.11 15.12 -7.86
N SER A 213 12.49 16.24 -8.28
CA SER A 213 12.20 16.48 -9.71
C SER A 213 13.44 16.63 -10.59
N GLY A 214 14.60 16.94 -10.00
CA GLY A 214 15.90 16.96 -10.68
C GLY A 214 16.65 15.62 -10.66
N HIS A 215 16.12 14.60 -9.98
CA HIS A 215 16.76 13.29 -9.86
C HIS A 215 16.29 12.36 -10.99
N GLN A 216 17.23 11.86 -11.79
CA GLN A 216 16.99 10.89 -12.86
C GLN A 216 18.01 9.75 -12.77
N ASP A 217 17.58 8.61 -12.20
CA ASP A 217 18.41 7.42 -11.94
C ASP A 217 19.70 7.72 -11.16
N HIS A 218 20.82 7.88 -11.86
CA HIS A 218 22.13 8.19 -11.27
C HIS A 218 22.57 9.64 -11.53
N SER A 219 21.77 10.42 -12.25
CA SER A 219 22.05 11.82 -12.60
C SER A 219 21.25 12.77 -11.73
N PHE A 220 21.87 13.92 -11.42
CA PHE A 220 21.26 14.99 -10.65
C PHE A 220 21.29 16.28 -11.47
N HIS A 221 20.14 16.93 -11.56
CA HIS A 221 19.92 18.20 -12.25
C HIS A 221 19.28 19.19 -11.29
N ASP A 222 19.23 20.46 -11.69
CA ASP A 222 18.48 21.47 -10.94
C ASP A 222 17.00 21.06 -10.88
N PRO A 223 16.39 21.00 -9.68
CA PRO A 223 15.00 20.61 -9.53
C PRO A 223 14.07 21.67 -10.12
N LEU A 224 12.94 21.21 -10.63
CA LEU A 224 11.85 22.08 -11.04
C LEU A 224 11.21 22.69 -9.80
N ARG A 225 11.10 24.03 -9.78
CA ARG A 225 10.40 24.75 -8.72
C ARG A 225 8.93 24.32 -8.64
N ILE A 226 8.50 23.91 -7.45
CA ILE A 226 7.11 23.55 -7.15
C ILE A 226 6.50 24.65 -6.28
N GLN A 227 5.29 25.09 -6.61
CA GLN A 227 4.63 26.20 -5.92
C GLN A 227 3.35 25.72 -5.23
N ASP A 228 2.92 26.49 -4.23
CA ASP A 228 1.62 26.36 -3.57
C ASP A 228 1.30 24.94 -3.07
N ILE A 229 2.26 24.31 -2.40
CA ILE A 229 2.08 22.97 -1.86
C ILE A 229 1.19 23.05 -0.62
N VAL A 230 -0.07 22.65 -0.78
CA VAL A 230 -1.04 22.56 0.32
C VAL A 230 -0.86 21.24 1.07
N LEU A 231 -0.73 21.34 2.39
CA LEU A 231 -0.54 20.22 3.30
C LEU A 231 -1.61 20.24 4.39
N SER A 232 -2.14 19.07 4.73
CA SER A 232 -3.05 18.87 5.85
C SER A 232 -2.54 17.72 6.73
N LEU A 233 -2.26 18.03 8.00
CA LEU A 233 -1.51 17.19 8.92
C LEU A 233 -2.38 16.79 10.12
N ALA A 234 -2.35 15.51 10.48
CA ALA A 234 -2.86 15.01 11.75
C ALA A 234 -1.69 14.85 12.74
N LEU A 235 -1.69 15.62 13.84
CA LEU A 235 -0.56 15.78 14.75
C LEU A 235 -0.83 15.25 16.17
N ASP A 236 -1.56 14.14 16.30
CA ASP A 236 -1.81 13.44 17.57
C ASP A 236 -2.25 14.35 18.73
N GLY A 237 -3.22 15.23 18.46
CA GLY A 237 -3.77 16.17 19.45
C GLY A 237 -2.93 17.42 19.70
N VAL A 238 -1.77 17.57 19.07
CA VAL A 238 -0.98 18.81 19.08
C VAL A 238 -1.57 19.80 18.09
N ARG A 239 -1.82 21.03 18.55
CA ARG A 239 -2.26 22.14 17.71
C ARG A 239 -1.16 23.20 17.68
N PRO A 240 -0.25 23.16 16.69
CA PRO A 240 0.76 24.19 16.54
C PRO A 240 0.08 25.53 16.28
N THR A 241 0.66 26.58 16.84
CA THR A 241 0.20 27.97 16.69
C THR A 241 1.05 28.75 15.69
N GLN A 242 2.26 28.26 15.41
CA GLN A 242 3.18 28.86 14.47
C GLN A 242 3.76 27.80 13.53
N ALA A 243 3.99 28.22 12.29
CA ALA A 243 4.77 27.48 11.32
C ALA A 243 5.85 28.39 10.73
N ARG A 244 7.08 27.89 10.61
CA ARG A 244 8.18 28.61 9.96
C ARG A 244 8.93 27.67 9.03
N GLY A 245 9.10 28.10 7.78
CA GLY A 245 10.05 27.49 6.85
C GLY A 245 11.46 27.96 7.21
N LEU A 246 12.36 27.02 7.46
CA LEU A 246 13.72 27.33 7.89
C LEU A 246 14.65 27.68 6.73
N VAL A 247 14.41 27.14 5.54
CA VAL A 247 15.25 27.40 4.36
C VAL A 247 14.87 28.74 3.74
N ALA A 248 13.58 28.96 3.47
CA ALA A 248 13.08 30.25 2.99
C ALA A 248 13.07 31.36 4.06
N ASP A 249 13.34 31.00 5.32
CA ASP A 249 13.28 31.87 6.50
C ASP A 249 12.00 32.73 6.58
N GLN A 250 10.85 32.07 6.45
CA GLN A 250 9.55 32.73 6.40
C GLN A 250 8.54 32.11 7.34
N ALA A 251 7.69 32.94 7.93
CA ALA A 251 6.51 32.47 8.64
C ALA A 251 5.47 31.95 7.63
N LEU A 252 4.92 30.77 7.89
CA LEU A 252 3.89 30.15 7.07
C LEU A 252 2.53 30.29 7.76
N PRO A 253 1.50 30.80 7.07
CA PRO A 253 0.16 30.85 7.63
C PRO A 253 -0.33 29.46 7.98
N LEU A 254 -0.80 29.31 9.21
CA LEU A 254 -1.50 28.11 9.67
C LEU A 254 -3.00 28.35 9.62
N THR A 255 -3.70 27.36 9.09
CA THR A 255 -5.15 27.24 9.23
C THR A 255 -5.48 25.89 9.86
N THR A 256 -6.71 25.73 10.32
CA THR A 256 -7.19 24.47 10.87
C THR A 256 -8.45 24.07 10.14
N ASP A 257 -8.52 22.81 9.73
CA ASP A 257 -9.72 22.19 9.19
C ASP A 257 -10.10 21.00 10.08
N GLY A 258 -11.10 21.22 10.95
CA GLY A 258 -11.46 20.30 12.02
C GLY A 258 -10.29 20.02 12.98
N GLU A 259 -9.82 18.77 12.98
CA GLU A 259 -8.69 18.31 13.80
C GLU A 259 -7.34 18.39 13.09
N ARG A 260 -7.31 18.76 11.81
CA ARG A 260 -6.08 18.81 11.02
C ARG A 260 -5.51 20.23 10.98
N THR A 261 -4.19 20.30 11.04
CA THR A 261 -3.42 21.53 10.81
C THR A 261 -3.11 21.65 9.32
N CYS A 262 -3.45 22.78 8.73
CA CYS A 262 -3.22 23.06 7.33
C CYS A 262 -2.13 24.13 7.17
N VAL A 263 -1.19 23.88 6.26
CA VAL A 263 -0.09 24.80 5.94
C VAL A 263 0.16 24.76 4.44
N THR A 264 0.48 25.92 3.85
CA THR A 264 0.88 26.00 2.46
C THR A 264 2.36 26.38 2.39
N VAL A 265 3.15 25.59 1.68
CA VAL A 265 4.53 25.94 1.33
C VAL A 265 4.50 26.67 -0.02
N PRO A 266 4.76 27.99 -0.07
CA PRO A 266 4.57 28.79 -1.28
C PRO A 266 5.48 28.36 -2.43
N CYS A 267 6.71 27.95 -2.10
CA CYS A 267 7.73 27.59 -3.07
C CYS A 267 8.65 26.53 -2.46
N LEU A 268 8.90 25.48 -3.23
CA LEU A 268 9.84 24.42 -2.94
C LEU A 268 10.82 24.31 -4.11
N ASP A 269 12.07 24.72 -3.86
CA ASP A 269 13.20 24.50 -4.77
C ASP A 269 13.79 23.11 -4.48
N LEU A 270 14.96 22.99 -3.82
CA LEU A 270 15.57 21.67 -3.54
C LEU A 270 14.95 20.97 -2.32
N PHE A 271 14.83 21.67 -1.20
CA PHE A 271 14.20 21.17 0.01
C PHE A 271 13.69 22.32 0.88
N GLU A 272 12.77 22.03 1.78
CA GLU A 272 12.30 22.94 2.82
C GLU A 272 12.12 22.17 4.13
N VAL A 273 12.28 22.85 5.25
CA VAL A 273 12.04 22.32 6.58
C VAL A 273 11.04 23.22 7.28
N VAL A 274 9.84 22.71 7.52
CA VAL A 274 8.79 23.44 8.23
C VAL A 274 8.77 22.98 9.69
N VAL A 275 9.04 23.91 10.61
CA VAL A 275 8.87 23.68 12.04
C VAL A 275 7.48 24.15 12.44
N LEU A 276 6.76 23.28 13.15
CA LEU A 276 5.41 23.47 13.66
C LEU A 276 5.47 23.46 15.19
N SER A 277 5.16 24.60 15.82
CA SER A 277 5.25 24.83 17.26
C SER A 277 3.96 25.36 17.86
#